data_AF-A0A3D0NRG9-F1
#
_entry.id   AF-A0A3D0NRG9-F1
#
_cell.length_a   1.000
_cell.length_b   1.000
_cell.length_c   1.000
_cell.angle_alpha   90.00
_cell.angle_beta   90.00
_cell.angle_gamma   90.00
#
_symmetry.space_group_name_H-M   'P 1'
#
loop_
_entity.id
_entity.type
_entity.pdbx_description
1 polymer ?
#
loop_
_entity_poly.entity_id
_entity_poly.type
_entity_poly.pdbx_seq_one_letter_code
_entity_poly.pdbx_strand_id
1 'polypeptide(L)'
;MKPNTMKKLFIIFLSAVIVVISGCSQRRDYGTQFNPETDCQYSYYGSVTSWNKIQSDSGGHYLLHNDYIYYYSNHTGKLTPLCNKPNCLHDMETDSERKQECNAYAPMENNSDDLHIQYYDG
;
A
#
# COMPACT_ATOMS: atom_id res chain seq x y z
N MET A 1 12.90 42.91 -38.98
CA MET A 1 12.05 41.74 -38.70
C MET A 1 10.68 42.23 -38.22
N LYS A 2 9.56 41.71 -38.74
CA LYS A 2 8.21 42.21 -38.38
C LYS A 2 7.92 41.98 -36.88
N PRO A 3 7.22 42.89 -36.18
CA PRO A 3 7.00 42.78 -34.73
C PRO A 3 6.26 41.50 -34.32
N ASN A 4 5.39 40.97 -35.18
CA ASN A 4 4.70 39.70 -34.96
C ASN A 4 5.63 38.48 -35.05
N THR A 5 6.72 38.57 -35.82
CA THR A 5 7.73 37.51 -35.93
C THR A 5 8.63 37.47 -34.69
N MET A 6 8.97 38.64 -34.13
CA MET A 6 9.72 38.75 -32.87
C MET A 6 8.93 38.20 -31.67
N LYS A 7 7.63 38.51 -31.59
CA LYS A 7 6.75 37.99 -30.53
C LYS A 7 6.60 36.46 -30.59
N LYS A 8 6.49 35.89 -31.80
CA LYS A 8 6.43 34.43 -31.99
C LYS A 8 7.73 33.74 -31.56
N LEU A 9 8.88 34.30 -31.92
CA LEU A 9 10.19 33.77 -31.51
C LEU A 9 10.39 33.85 -29.99
N PHE A 10 9.93 34.93 -29.36
CA PHE A 10 9.97 35.08 -27.90
C PHE A 10 9.12 34.03 -27.19
N ILE A 11 7.90 33.76 -27.69
CA ILE A 11 7.01 32.73 -27.12
C ILE A 11 7.61 31.32 -27.28
N ILE A 12 8.20 31.01 -28.43
CA ILE A 12 8.86 29.72 -28.67
C ILE A 12 10.03 29.54 -27.70
N PHE A 13 10.86 30.57 -27.53
CA PHE A 13 11.96 30.55 -26.56
C PHE A 13 11.46 30.34 -25.13
N LEU A 14 10.40 31.06 -24.72
CA LEU A 14 9.81 30.91 -23.38
C LEU A 14 9.27 29.49 -23.15
N SER A 15 8.61 28.90 -24.14
CA SER A 15 8.08 27.53 -24.06
C SER A 15 9.18 26.48 -23.97
N ALA A 16 10.30 26.67 -24.67
CA ALA A 16 11.46 25.77 -24.60
C ALA A 16 12.13 25.82 -23.23
N VAL A 17 12.24 27.01 -22.61
CA VAL A 17 12.78 27.16 -21.26
C VAL A 17 11.92 26.41 -20.25
N ILE A 18 10.59 26.52 -20.30
CA ILE A 18 9.67 25.84 -19.38
C ILE A 18 9.81 24.30 -19.44
N VAL A 19 10.06 23.74 -20.62
CA VAL A 19 10.26 22.29 -20.78
C VAL A 19 11.58 21.83 -20.13
N VAL A 20 12.63 22.66 -20.16
CA VAL A 20 13.95 22.33 -19.57
C VAL A 20 13.93 22.38 -18.04
N ILE A 21 13.18 23.31 -17.43
CA ILE A 21 13.02 23.40 -15.96
C ILE A 21 12.03 22.37 -15.39
N SER A 22 11.24 21.69 -16.22
CA SER A 22 10.29 20.65 -15.79
C SER A 22 10.94 19.26 -15.63
N GLY A 23 12.27 19.15 -15.70
CA GLY A 23 13.01 17.89 -15.74
C GLY A 23 13.70 17.49 -14.42
N CYS A 24 13.27 16.35 -13.89
CA CYS A 24 13.90 15.48 -12.89
C CYS A 24 14.06 16.00 -11.46
N SER A 25 13.11 15.61 -10.61
CA SER A 25 13.40 15.35 -9.19
C SER A 25 14.53 14.33 -9.09
N GLN A 26 15.44 14.52 -8.13
CA GLN A 26 16.44 13.52 -7.81
C GLN A 26 15.72 12.22 -7.45
N ARG A 27 15.95 11.14 -8.22
CA ARG A 27 15.65 9.79 -7.74
C ARG A 27 16.48 9.62 -6.47
N ARG A 28 15.81 9.51 -5.33
CA ARG A 28 16.49 9.13 -4.10
C ARG A 28 17.01 7.71 -4.32
N ASP A 29 18.32 7.57 -4.21
CA ASP A 29 18.98 6.27 -4.16
C ASP A 29 18.80 5.77 -2.73
N TYR A 30 17.89 4.81 -2.55
CA TYR A 30 17.63 4.19 -1.26
C TYR A 30 18.66 3.11 -0.91
N GLY A 31 19.65 2.87 -1.79
CA GLY A 31 20.65 1.83 -1.62
C GLY A 31 20.06 0.42 -1.74
N THR A 32 20.90 -0.59 -1.53
CA THR A 32 20.52 -2.01 -1.55
C THR A 32 20.50 -2.64 -0.15
N GLN A 33 20.82 -1.86 0.89
CA GLN A 33 20.78 -2.31 2.27
C GLN A 33 19.46 -1.89 2.91
N PHE A 34 18.81 -2.84 3.58
CA PHE A 34 17.60 -2.59 4.33
C PHE A 34 17.81 -1.48 5.38
N ASN A 35 17.01 -0.43 5.29
CA ASN A 35 16.95 0.66 6.25
C ASN A 35 15.67 0.56 7.11
N PRO A 36 15.78 0.26 8.41
CA PRO A 36 14.63 0.06 9.28
C PRO A 36 13.79 1.31 9.56
N GLU A 37 14.25 2.51 9.17
CA GLU A 37 13.44 3.73 9.30
C GLU A 37 12.56 3.99 8.08
N THR A 38 12.99 3.56 6.88
CA THR A 38 12.32 3.87 5.61
C THR A 38 11.72 2.67 4.91
N ASP A 39 12.34 1.51 5.07
CA ASP A 39 11.99 0.28 4.34
C ASP A 39 11.09 -0.62 5.19
N CYS A 40 10.99 -0.30 6.47
CA CYS A 40 10.02 -0.87 7.36
C CYS A 40 8.61 -0.53 6.94
N GLN A 41 7.81 -1.58 6.81
CA GLN A 41 6.44 -1.45 6.36
C GLN A 41 5.54 -0.68 7.34
N TYR A 42 5.93 -0.59 8.62
CA TYR A 42 5.26 0.25 9.62
C TYR A 42 5.49 1.75 9.41
N SER A 43 6.43 2.19 8.56
CA SER A 43 6.59 3.61 8.21
C SER A 43 5.38 4.18 7.46
N TYR A 44 4.47 3.33 6.97
CA TYR A 44 3.17 3.70 6.40
C TYR A 44 2.04 3.84 7.42
N TYR A 45 2.27 3.50 8.71
CA TYR A 45 1.25 3.51 9.76
C TYR A 45 0.64 4.91 10.00
N GLY A 46 1.41 5.98 9.76
CA GLY A 46 0.98 7.36 10.02
C GLY A 46 0.13 8.03 8.92
N SER A 47 -0.07 7.41 7.76
CA SER A 47 -0.66 8.10 6.61
C SER A 47 -1.62 7.21 5.81
N VAL A 48 -2.90 7.37 6.14
CA VAL A 48 -4.06 7.24 5.24
C VAL A 48 -4.54 5.80 4.99
N THR A 49 -5.71 5.52 5.58
CA THR A 49 -6.51 4.29 5.60
C THR A 49 -6.14 3.32 6.70
N SER A 50 -7.10 3.08 7.60
CA SER A 50 -7.11 2.22 8.78
C SER A 50 -6.92 0.72 8.48
N TRP A 51 -6.21 0.37 7.41
CA TRP A 51 -5.99 -0.99 6.96
C TRP A 51 -4.48 -1.24 6.97
N ASN A 52 -4.00 -2.06 7.90
CA ASN A 52 -2.62 -2.55 7.93
C ASN A 52 -2.38 -3.37 6.65
N LYS A 53 -1.83 -2.73 5.60
CA LYS A 53 -1.57 -3.34 4.30
C LYS A 53 -0.10 -3.73 4.19
N ILE A 54 0.13 -4.97 3.79
CA ILE A 54 1.47 -5.56 3.69
C ILE A 54 1.68 -6.04 2.27
N GLN A 55 2.67 -5.52 1.58
CA GLN A 55 2.99 -6.02 0.25
C GLN A 55 3.74 -7.35 0.38
N SER A 56 3.30 -8.35 -0.37
CA SER A 56 4.03 -9.60 -0.57
C SER A 56 4.75 -9.58 -1.90
N ASP A 57 5.84 -10.35 -2.01
CA ASP A 57 6.62 -10.49 -3.25
C ASP A 57 5.80 -11.13 -4.38
N SER A 58 4.71 -11.81 -4.03
CA SER A 58 3.77 -12.46 -4.96
C SER A 58 2.82 -11.50 -5.70
N GLY A 59 2.95 -10.18 -5.52
CA GLY A 59 2.07 -9.21 -6.18
C GLY A 59 0.68 -9.11 -5.55
N GLY A 60 0.57 -9.36 -4.24
CA GLY A 60 -0.67 -9.14 -3.48
C GLY A 60 -0.40 -8.52 -2.11
N HIS A 61 -1.46 -8.19 -1.39
CA HIS A 61 -1.40 -7.53 -0.10
C HIS A 61 -2.10 -8.33 1.00
N TYR A 62 -1.48 -8.45 2.17
CA TYR A 62 -2.20 -8.87 3.37
C TYR A 62 -2.85 -7.66 4.03
N LEU A 63 -4.08 -7.83 4.51
CA LEU A 63 -4.82 -6.80 5.21
C LEU A 63 -5.63 -7.35 6.37
N LEU A 64 -5.74 -6.55 7.42
CA LEU A 64 -6.64 -6.81 8.53
C LEU A 64 -7.96 -6.05 8.32
N HIS A 65 -9.08 -6.75 8.40
CA HIS A 65 -10.42 -6.17 8.27
C HIS A 65 -11.42 -6.91 9.17
N ASN A 66 -12.19 -6.17 9.97
CA ASN A 66 -13.21 -6.71 10.90
C ASN A 66 -12.69 -7.86 11.79
N ASP A 67 -11.47 -7.77 12.32
CA ASP A 67 -10.81 -8.82 13.11
C ASP A 67 -10.39 -10.07 12.32
N TYR A 68 -10.29 -10.00 10.99
CA TYR A 68 -9.82 -11.10 10.15
C TYR A 68 -8.71 -10.69 9.19
N ILE A 69 -7.75 -11.59 8.97
CA ILE A 69 -6.67 -11.41 8.01
C ILE A 69 -7.11 -11.93 6.64
N TYR A 70 -6.94 -11.08 5.63
CA TYR A 70 -7.22 -11.38 4.23
C TYR A 70 -5.98 -11.19 3.37
N TYR A 71 -5.89 -11.96 2.28
CA TYR A 71 -5.01 -11.70 1.15
C TYR A 71 -5.80 -11.10 -0.01
N TYR A 72 -5.37 -9.93 -0.46
CA TYR A 72 -5.83 -9.26 -1.65
C TYR A 72 -4.87 -9.53 -2.82
N SER A 73 -5.35 -10.19 -3.86
CA SER A 73 -4.56 -10.46 -5.06
C SER A 73 -4.65 -9.28 -6.03
N ASN A 74 -3.53 -8.63 -6.39
CA ASN A 74 -3.57 -7.53 -7.37
C ASN A 74 -3.92 -8.03 -8.78
N HIS A 75 -3.65 -9.30 -9.08
CA HIS A 75 -3.96 -9.91 -10.38
C HIS A 75 -5.46 -10.11 -10.59
N THR A 76 -6.17 -10.53 -9.54
CA THR A 76 -7.60 -10.89 -9.64
C THR A 76 -8.53 -9.87 -9.00
N GLY A 77 -8.00 -8.94 -8.20
CA GLY A 77 -8.79 -8.05 -7.35
C GLY A 77 -9.57 -8.78 -6.25
N LYS A 78 -9.30 -10.07 -6.02
CA LYS A 78 -10.04 -10.88 -5.07
C LYS A 78 -9.45 -10.73 -3.67
N LEU A 79 -10.35 -10.49 -2.71
CA LEU A 79 -10.07 -10.59 -1.28
C LEU A 79 -10.38 -12.01 -0.79
N THR A 80 -9.41 -12.69 -0.21
CA THR A 80 -9.55 -14.08 0.26
C THR A 80 -9.14 -14.18 1.73
N PRO A 81 -10.01 -14.68 2.62
CA PRO A 81 -9.64 -14.86 4.03
C PRO A 81 -8.53 -15.89 4.16
N LEU A 82 -7.58 -15.69 5.08
CA LEU A 82 -6.53 -16.66 5.39
C LEU A 82 -7.06 -17.81 6.26
N CYS A 83 -8.06 -18.52 5.75
CA CYS A 83 -8.69 -19.63 6.43
C CYS A 83 -8.90 -20.79 5.46
N ASN A 84 -8.52 -21.99 5.88
CA ASN A 84 -8.68 -23.23 5.11
C ASN A 84 -9.83 -24.10 5.64
N LYS A 85 -10.60 -23.63 6.62
CA LYS A 85 -11.73 -24.38 7.18
C LYS A 85 -12.94 -24.29 6.25
N PRO A 86 -13.57 -25.43 5.90
CA PRO A 86 -14.80 -25.41 5.12
C PRO A 86 -15.94 -24.80 5.94
N ASN A 87 -16.88 -24.14 5.25
CA ASN A 87 -18.09 -23.54 5.85
C ASN A 87 -17.83 -22.54 6.99
N CYS A 88 -16.65 -21.91 7.02
CA CYS A 88 -16.37 -20.86 7.98
C CYS A 88 -17.08 -19.56 7.56
N LEU A 89 -17.75 -18.89 8.51
CA LEU A 89 -18.52 -17.68 8.24
C LEU A 89 -17.67 -16.40 8.28
N HIS A 90 -16.44 -16.47 8.83
CA HIS A 90 -15.51 -15.35 8.91
C HIS A 90 -16.15 -14.10 9.53
N ASP A 91 -16.12 -12.97 8.83
CA ASP A 91 -16.71 -11.68 9.26
C ASP A 91 -18.23 -11.70 9.36
N MET A 92 -18.89 -12.77 8.87
CA MET A 92 -20.32 -13.01 9.04
C MET A 92 -20.65 -13.83 10.30
N GLU A 93 -19.65 -14.35 11.03
CA GLU A 93 -19.89 -15.08 12.27
C GLU A 93 -20.33 -14.12 13.39
N THR A 94 -21.50 -14.38 13.95
CA THR A 94 -22.08 -13.56 15.03
C THR A 94 -21.80 -14.14 16.41
N ASP A 95 -21.50 -15.44 16.49
CA ASP A 95 -21.17 -16.12 17.74
C ASP A 95 -19.70 -15.87 18.12
N SER A 96 -19.50 -15.17 19.23
CA SER A 96 -18.17 -14.78 19.72
C SER A 96 -17.24 -15.94 20.06
N GLU A 97 -17.76 -17.10 20.45
CA GLU A 97 -16.93 -18.29 20.70
C GLU A 97 -16.48 -18.89 19.37
N ARG A 98 -17.39 -18.94 18.39
CA ARG A 98 -17.10 -19.51 17.06
C ARG A 98 -16.19 -18.65 16.21
N LYS A 99 -16.14 -17.33 16.43
CA LYS A 99 -15.15 -16.45 15.79
C LYS A 99 -13.72 -16.96 15.99
N GLN A 100 -13.41 -17.40 17.21
CA GLN A 100 -12.09 -17.92 17.59
C GLN A 100 -11.72 -19.23 16.89
N GLU A 101 -12.69 -19.93 16.29
CA GLU A 101 -12.44 -21.15 15.53
C GLU A 101 -11.92 -20.86 14.11
N CYS A 102 -12.05 -19.64 13.61
CA CYS A 102 -11.59 -19.24 12.28
C CYS A 102 -10.08 -19.01 12.28
N ASN A 103 -9.35 -19.64 11.35
CA ASN A 103 -7.90 -19.46 11.25
C ASN A 103 -7.47 -18.05 10.82
N ALA A 104 -8.38 -17.31 10.18
CA ALA A 104 -8.14 -15.93 9.80
C ALA A 104 -8.42 -14.95 10.94
N TYR A 105 -9.01 -15.39 12.06
CA TYR A 105 -9.40 -14.50 13.15
C TYR A 105 -8.17 -13.97 13.89
N ALA A 106 -8.05 -12.65 13.90
CA ALA A 106 -6.99 -11.89 14.55
C ALA A 106 -7.66 -10.65 15.17
N PRO A 107 -8.26 -10.78 16.37
CA PRO A 107 -8.98 -9.68 17.00
C PRO A 107 -8.05 -8.51 17.27
N MET A 108 -8.50 -7.30 16.92
CA MET A 108 -7.86 -6.09 17.41
C MET A 108 -8.20 -5.95 18.89
N GLU A 109 -7.26 -6.25 19.78
CA GLU A 109 -7.37 -5.83 21.17
C GLU A 109 -7.39 -4.29 21.26
N ASN A 110 -7.99 -3.74 22.32
CA ASN A 110 -8.23 -2.30 22.50
C ASN A 110 -6.96 -1.40 22.47
N ASN A 111 -5.77 -1.98 22.34
CA ASN A 111 -4.54 -1.30 21.93
C ASN A 111 -4.34 -1.50 20.42
N SER A 112 -4.98 -0.63 19.64
CA SER A 112 -4.92 -0.61 18.17
C SER A 112 -3.52 -0.43 17.58
N ASP A 113 -2.51 -0.16 18.43
CA ASP A 113 -1.14 0.15 18.02
C ASP A 113 -0.25 -1.08 17.79
N ASP A 114 -0.65 -2.28 18.22
CA ASP A 114 0.28 -3.43 18.29
C ASP A 114 0.04 -4.55 17.25
N LEU A 115 -1.05 -4.54 16.48
CA LEU A 115 -1.29 -5.62 15.50
C LEU A 115 -0.52 -5.38 14.20
N HIS A 116 0.78 -5.69 14.25
CA HIS A 116 1.68 -5.70 13.12
C HIS A 116 1.67 -7.08 12.46
N ILE A 117 1.01 -7.18 11.30
CA ILE A 117 1.24 -8.34 10.43
C ILE A 117 2.67 -8.19 9.86
N GLN A 118 3.39 -9.30 9.67
CA GLN A 118 4.69 -9.31 8.99
C GLN A 118 4.70 -10.47 8.01
N TYR A 119 5.25 -10.25 6.83
CA TYR A 119 5.43 -11.28 5.81
C TYR A 119 6.90 -11.69 5.78
N TYR A 120 7.13 -13.00 5.74
CA TYR A 120 8.44 -13.61 5.59
C TYR A 120 8.38 -14.56 4.40
N ASP A 121 9.33 -14.43 3.48
CA ASP A 121 9.57 -15.49 2.50
C ASP A 121 10.28 -16.64 3.23
N GLY A 122 9.70 -17.84 3.15
CA GLY A 122 10.06 -18.99 3.99
C GLY A 122 11.42 -19.61 3.66
#